data_AF-A0A376LLT4-F1
#
_entry.id   AF-A0A376LLT4-F1
#
_cell.length_a   1.000
_cell.length_b   1.000
_cell.length_c   1.000
_cell.angle_alpha   90.00
_cell.angle_beta   90.00
_cell.angle_gamma   90.00
#
_symmetry.space_group_name_H-M   'P 1'
#
loop_
_entity.id
_entity.type
_entity.pdbx_description
1 polymer ?
#
loop_
_entity_poly.entity_id
_entity_poly.type
_entity_poly.pdbx_seq_one_letter_code
_entity_poly.pdbx_strand_id
1 'polypeptide(L)'
;MQHETKMENQSWLKKLARRLGPGHIVNLCFIVVLLFSTLLTWREVVVLEDAYISSQRNHLENVANALDKHLQYNVDKLIFLRNGMREALVAPLDFTSLRNAVTEFEQHRDEHAWQIELNRRRTLPVNGVSDALVSEGNLLSRENESLDNEITAALEVGYLLRLAHNSSSMVEQAVYVSRAGFYVSTLPTLFTRNVPTRYYGYVTQPLVYRPFTTRKSSPRGTLVHFATGTRQQY
;
A
#
# COMPACT_ATOMS: atom_id res chain seq x y z
N MET A 1 -79.61 4.68 -9.88
CA MET A 1 -79.16 5.63 -10.92
C MET A 1 -77.75 5.28 -11.43
N GLN A 2 -77.51 4.06 -11.91
CA GLN A 2 -76.19 3.66 -12.43
C GLN A 2 -76.25 2.83 -13.72
N HIS A 3 -77.47 2.51 -14.17
CA HIS A 3 -77.70 1.69 -15.35
C HIS A 3 -77.92 2.53 -16.63
N GLU A 4 -78.21 3.83 -16.53
CA GLU A 4 -78.45 4.68 -17.71
C GLU A 4 -77.17 5.22 -18.36
N THR A 5 -76.15 5.62 -17.57
CA THR A 5 -74.91 6.19 -18.12
C THR A 5 -74.04 5.18 -18.87
N LYS A 6 -74.10 3.89 -18.49
CA LYS A 6 -73.37 2.81 -19.16
C LYS A 6 -74.02 2.44 -20.50
N MET A 7 -75.36 2.45 -20.58
CA MET A 7 -76.08 2.12 -21.82
C MET A 7 -75.92 3.20 -22.89
N GLU A 8 -75.87 4.48 -22.50
CA GLU A 8 -75.70 5.58 -23.46
C GLU A 8 -74.30 5.58 -24.09
N ASN A 9 -73.24 5.42 -23.27
CA ASN A 9 -71.85 5.34 -23.74
C ASN A 9 -71.62 4.09 -24.62
N GLN A 10 -72.21 2.95 -24.26
CA GLN A 10 -72.14 1.74 -25.09
C GLN A 10 -72.91 1.88 -26.40
N SER A 11 -74.04 2.61 -26.41
CA SER A 11 -74.81 2.90 -27.62
C SER A 11 -74.07 3.85 -28.55
N TRP A 12 -73.36 4.84 -28.00
CA TRP A 12 -72.53 5.80 -28.74
C TRP A 12 -71.31 5.12 -29.34
N LEU A 13 -70.63 4.24 -28.57
CA LEU A 13 -69.57 3.38 -29.06
C LEU A 13 -70.05 2.41 -30.16
N LYS A 14 -71.25 1.83 -30.02
CA LYS A 14 -71.87 0.98 -31.06
C LYS A 14 -72.36 1.76 -32.29
N LYS A 15 -72.64 3.06 -32.15
CA LYS A 15 -72.97 3.96 -33.26
C LYS A 15 -71.70 4.43 -33.98
N LEU A 16 -70.61 4.67 -33.24
CA LEU A 16 -69.28 4.90 -33.79
C LEU A 16 -68.82 3.64 -34.56
N ALA A 17 -68.88 2.46 -33.94
CA ALA A 17 -68.47 1.20 -34.56
C ALA A 17 -69.23 0.85 -35.86
N ARG A 18 -70.49 1.30 -36.00
CA ARG A 18 -71.28 1.12 -37.23
C ARG A 18 -71.00 2.18 -38.31
N ARG A 19 -70.37 3.30 -37.96
CA ARG A 19 -69.96 4.36 -38.91
C ARG A 19 -68.49 4.28 -39.31
N LEU A 20 -67.70 3.48 -38.59
CA LEU A 20 -66.31 3.22 -38.92
C LEU A 20 -66.24 2.02 -39.88
N GLY A 21 -66.16 2.31 -41.18
CA GLY A 21 -65.82 1.32 -42.18
C GLY A 21 -64.46 0.63 -41.87
N PRO A 22 -64.18 -0.53 -42.48
CA PRO A 22 -63.04 -1.38 -42.13
C PRO A 22 -61.67 -0.68 -42.10
N GLY A 23 -61.47 0.40 -42.88
CA GLY A 23 -60.23 1.19 -42.85
C GLY A 23 -60.00 2.03 -41.59
N HIS A 24 -61.06 2.46 -40.90
CA HIS A 24 -60.92 3.35 -39.73
C HIS A 24 -60.58 2.59 -38.45
N ILE A 25 -60.97 1.31 -38.36
CA ILE A 25 -60.58 0.39 -37.29
C ILE A 25 -59.06 0.14 -37.37
N VAL A 26 -58.51 0.00 -38.58
CA VAL A 26 -57.07 -0.12 -38.81
C VAL A 26 -56.35 1.17 -38.38
N ASN A 27 -56.86 2.33 -38.76
CA ASN A 27 -56.27 3.62 -38.35
C ASN A 27 -56.32 3.84 -36.82
N LEU A 28 -57.41 3.42 -36.16
CA LEU A 28 -57.54 3.52 -34.70
C LEU A 28 -56.56 2.56 -33.99
N CYS A 29 -56.44 1.32 -34.49
CA CYS A 29 -55.46 0.36 -33.98
C CYS A 29 -54.04 0.89 -34.13
N PHE A 30 -53.74 1.49 -35.29
CA PHE A 30 -52.43 2.10 -35.55
C PHE A 30 -52.13 3.25 -34.58
N ILE A 31 -53.09 4.14 -34.31
CA ILE A 31 -52.91 5.25 -33.35
C ILE A 31 -52.67 4.72 -31.93
N VAL A 32 -53.43 3.70 -31.50
CA VAL A 32 -53.27 3.12 -30.15
C VAL A 32 -51.91 2.45 -30.02
N VAL A 33 -51.49 1.66 -31.01
CA VAL A 33 -50.16 1.02 -31.03
C VAL A 33 -49.04 2.07 -31.07
N LEU A 34 -49.20 3.13 -31.87
CA LEU A 34 -48.22 4.20 -31.97
C LEU A 34 -48.06 4.97 -30.65
N LEU A 35 -49.17 5.27 -29.97
CA LEU A 35 -49.15 5.89 -28.64
C LEU A 35 -48.47 5.00 -27.60
N PHE A 36 -48.85 3.72 -27.54
CA PHE A 36 -48.23 2.77 -26.60
C PHE A 36 -46.75 2.57 -26.91
N SER A 37 -46.36 2.50 -28.19
CA SER A 37 -44.96 2.38 -28.57
C SER A 37 -44.17 3.62 -28.16
N THR A 38 -44.72 4.83 -28.38
CA THR A 38 -44.07 6.08 -27.98
C THR A 38 -43.94 6.20 -26.46
N LEU A 39 -44.97 5.81 -25.70
CA LEU A 39 -44.94 5.81 -24.24
C LEU A 39 -43.98 4.77 -23.66
N LEU A 40 -43.89 3.59 -24.28
CA LEU A 40 -42.93 2.56 -23.89
C LEU A 40 -41.50 3.04 -24.15
N THR A 41 -41.22 3.63 -25.32
CA THR A 41 -39.91 4.20 -25.63
C THR A 41 -39.55 5.36 -24.70
N TRP A 42 -40.50 6.25 -24.35
CA TRP A 42 -40.26 7.34 -23.41
C TRP A 42 -39.96 6.84 -21.99
N ARG A 43 -40.74 5.86 -21.50
CA ARG A 43 -40.52 5.28 -20.17
C ARG A 43 -39.18 4.56 -20.09
N GLU A 44 -38.81 3.83 -21.13
CA GLU A 44 -37.51 3.17 -21.20
C GLU A 44 -36.36 4.19 -21.19
N VAL A 45 -36.47 5.28 -21.97
CA VAL A 45 -35.46 6.37 -22.00
C VAL A 45 -35.32 7.06 -20.63
N VAL A 46 -36.42 7.38 -19.95
CA VAL A 46 -36.37 8.02 -18.61
C VAL A 46 -35.77 7.09 -17.56
N VAL A 47 -36.11 5.79 -17.60
CA VAL A 47 -35.55 4.79 -16.67
C VAL A 47 -34.05 4.56 -16.92
N LEU A 48 -33.61 4.62 -18.19
CA LEU A 48 -32.19 4.57 -18.56
C LEU A 48 -31.44 5.82 -18.10
N GLU A 49 -32.06 7.01 -18.16
CA GLU A 49 -31.44 8.27 -17.76
C GLU A 49 -31.19 8.33 -16.24
N ASP A 50 -32.15 7.89 -15.42
CA ASP A 50 -31.97 7.83 -13.96
C ASP A 50 -30.90 6.81 -13.54
N ALA A 51 -30.81 5.67 -14.22
CA ALA A 51 -29.75 4.67 -14.00
C ALA A 51 -28.38 5.16 -14.50
N TYR A 52 -28.35 5.96 -15.57
CA TYR A 52 -27.12 6.53 -16.13
C TYR A 52 -26.58 7.68 -15.28
N ILE A 53 -27.44 8.59 -14.81
CA ILE A 53 -27.07 9.72 -13.94
C ILE A 53 -26.62 9.22 -12.56
N SER A 54 -27.28 8.19 -12.00
CA SER A 54 -26.84 7.58 -10.74
C SER A 54 -25.52 6.81 -10.88
N SER A 55 -25.29 6.10 -12.00
CA SER A 55 -24.03 5.41 -12.28
C SER A 55 -22.86 6.38 -12.47
N GLN A 56 -23.05 7.50 -13.18
CA GLN A 56 -22.02 8.53 -13.33
C GLN A 56 -21.68 9.24 -12.01
N ARG A 57 -22.68 9.56 -11.17
CA ARG A 57 -22.44 10.13 -9.84
C ARG A 57 -21.68 9.18 -8.93
N ASN A 58 -22.06 7.91 -8.91
CA ASN A 58 -21.41 6.89 -8.09
C ASN A 58 -19.99 6.58 -8.59
N HIS A 59 -19.75 6.67 -9.91
CA HIS A 59 -18.41 6.57 -10.47
C HIS A 59 -17.55 7.80 -10.14
N LEU A 60 -18.09 9.02 -10.24
CA LEU A 60 -17.39 10.24 -9.86
C LEU A 60 -17.07 10.28 -8.36
N GLU A 61 -17.99 9.81 -7.52
CA GLU A 61 -17.81 9.75 -6.07
C GLU A 61 -16.75 8.70 -5.68
N ASN A 62 -16.74 7.53 -6.34
CA ASN A 62 -15.68 6.55 -6.15
C ASN A 62 -14.32 7.02 -6.65
N VAL A 63 -14.26 7.70 -7.79
CA VAL A 63 -13.01 8.28 -8.32
C VAL A 63 -12.52 9.43 -7.44
N ALA A 64 -13.41 10.30 -6.98
CA ALA A 64 -13.08 11.39 -6.06
C ALA A 64 -12.56 10.84 -4.73
N ASN A 65 -13.24 9.85 -4.14
CA ASN A 65 -12.79 9.19 -2.91
C ASN A 65 -11.45 8.44 -3.09
N ALA A 66 -11.22 7.82 -4.25
CA ALA A 66 -9.95 7.18 -4.55
C ALA A 66 -8.83 8.22 -4.71
N LEU A 67 -9.09 9.31 -5.43
CA LEU A 67 -8.14 10.40 -5.63
C LEU A 67 -7.81 11.11 -4.32
N ASP A 68 -8.81 11.36 -3.47
CA ASP A 68 -8.63 11.97 -2.15
C ASP A 68 -7.77 11.08 -1.25
N LYS A 69 -8.05 9.78 -1.20
CA LYS A 69 -7.20 8.80 -0.50
C LYS A 69 -5.77 8.80 -1.04
N HIS A 70 -5.59 8.89 -2.35
CA HIS A 70 -4.27 8.96 -2.97
C HIS A 70 -3.53 10.27 -2.65
N LEU A 71 -4.23 11.41 -2.66
CA LEU A 71 -3.68 12.71 -2.31
C LEU A 71 -3.30 12.74 -0.83
N GLN A 72 -4.18 12.29 0.05
CA GLN A 72 -3.92 12.18 1.48
C GLN A 72 -2.67 11.32 1.74
N TYR A 73 -2.58 10.15 1.10
CA TYR A 73 -1.40 9.28 1.20
C TYR A 73 -0.11 9.95 0.73
N ASN A 74 -0.14 10.68 -0.38
CA ASN A 74 1.03 11.38 -0.90
C ASN A 74 1.44 12.59 -0.05
N VAL A 75 0.46 13.32 0.49
CA VAL A 75 0.71 14.43 1.43
C VAL A 75 1.31 13.91 2.72
N ASP A 76 0.79 12.81 3.27
CA ASP A 76 1.34 12.15 4.45
C ASP A 76 2.80 11.75 4.24
N LYS A 77 3.13 11.18 3.07
CA LYS A 77 4.51 10.88 2.67
C LYS A 77 5.40 12.12 2.58
N LEU A 78 4.89 13.21 2.03
CA LEU A 78 5.68 14.44 1.89
C LEU A 78 5.94 15.10 3.25
N ILE A 79 4.93 15.16 4.12
CA ILE A 79 5.07 15.65 5.50
C ILE A 79 6.07 14.77 6.26
N PHE A 80 5.99 13.46 6.07
CA PHE A 80 6.94 12.51 6.60
C PHE A 80 8.38 12.81 6.17
N LEU A 81 8.64 12.94 4.86
CA LEU A 81 9.97 13.26 4.33
C LEU A 81 10.48 14.59 4.89
N ARG A 82 9.61 15.60 4.93
CA ARG A 82 9.93 16.92 5.49
C ARG A 82 10.32 16.84 6.97
N ASN A 83 9.56 16.11 7.77
CA ASN A 83 9.81 15.98 9.21
C ASN A 83 11.06 15.13 9.47
N GLY A 84 11.26 14.04 8.72
CA GLY A 84 12.48 13.23 8.76
C GLY A 84 13.73 14.04 8.41
N MET A 85 13.67 14.84 7.34
CA MET A 85 14.77 15.75 6.97
C MET A 85 15.02 16.83 8.03
N ARG A 86 13.96 17.40 8.63
CA ARG A 86 14.11 18.41 9.67
C ARG A 86 14.81 17.84 10.91
N GLU A 87 14.44 16.64 11.35
CA GLU A 87 15.11 15.97 12.47
C GLU A 87 16.57 15.63 12.11
N ALA A 88 16.83 15.23 10.86
CA ALA A 88 18.18 14.97 10.37
C ALA A 88 19.08 16.21 10.38
N LEU A 89 18.52 17.37 10.03
CA LEU A 89 19.23 18.65 10.00
C LEU A 89 19.51 19.21 11.39
N VAL A 90 18.64 18.96 12.37
CA VAL A 90 18.80 19.46 13.75
C VAL A 90 19.92 18.72 14.49
N ALA A 91 20.16 17.46 14.17
CA ALA A 91 21.23 16.66 14.77
C ALA A 91 21.78 15.64 13.77
N PRO A 92 22.74 16.04 12.92
CA PRO A 92 23.39 15.10 12.00
C PRO A 92 24.10 14.00 12.79
N LEU A 93 24.21 12.82 12.18
CA LEU A 93 25.11 11.78 12.68
C LEU A 93 26.52 12.36 12.74
N ASP A 94 27.09 12.38 13.94
CA ASP A 94 28.45 12.88 14.14
C ASP A 94 29.49 11.84 13.68
N PHE A 95 30.45 12.29 12.87
CA PHE A 95 31.52 11.45 12.33
C PHE A 95 32.37 10.80 13.42
N THR A 96 32.55 11.46 14.57
CA THR A 96 33.31 10.91 15.71
C THR A 96 32.59 9.70 16.29
N SER A 97 31.27 9.79 16.42
CA SER A 97 30.43 8.71 16.91
C SER A 97 30.49 7.49 15.98
N LEU A 98 30.45 7.71 14.65
CA LEU A 98 30.63 6.64 13.67
C LEU A 98 32.02 5.98 13.77
N ARG A 99 33.10 6.77 13.92
CA ARG A 99 34.47 6.23 14.04
C ARG A 99 34.65 5.42 15.32
N ASN A 100 34.03 5.86 16.42
CA ASN A 100 34.03 5.13 17.69
C ASN A 100 33.28 3.80 17.53
N ALA A 101 32.13 3.78 16.84
CA ALA A 101 31.37 2.56 16.58
C ALA A 101 32.15 1.55 15.72
N VAL A 102 32.91 2.00 14.71
CA VAL A 102 33.81 1.12 13.94
C VAL A 102 34.92 0.56 14.85
N THR A 103 35.45 1.36 15.77
CA THR A 103 36.48 0.89 16.72
C THR A 103 35.90 -0.13 17.71
N GLU A 104 34.67 0.08 18.18
CA GLU A 104 33.94 -0.87 19.03
C GLU A 104 33.67 -2.18 18.29
N PHE A 105 33.32 -2.12 17.00
CA PHE A 105 33.18 -3.30 16.16
C PHE A 105 34.47 -4.13 16.11
N GLU A 106 35.62 -3.51 15.84
CA GLU A 106 36.90 -4.22 15.76
C GLU A 106 37.27 -4.91 17.08
N GLN A 107 36.80 -4.37 18.23
CA GLN A 107 37.01 -4.99 19.53
C GLN A 107 36.09 -6.19 19.80
N HIS A 108 34.86 -6.15 19.28
CA HIS A 108 33.84 -7.18 19.55
C HIS A 108 33.66 -8.17 18.38
N ARG A 109 34.44 -8.05 17.30
CA ARG A 109 34.35 -8.87 16.07
C ARG A 109 34.44 -10.39 16.32
N ASP A 110 35.15 -10.79 17.37
CA ASP A 110 35.37 -12.19 17.74
C ASP A 110 34.29 -12.73 18.68
N GLU A 111 33.44 -11.86 19.23
CA GLU A 111 32.35 -12.27 20.11
C GLU A 111 31.27 -13.01 19.35
N HIS A 112 30.75 -14.07 19.96
CA HIS A 112 29.71 -14.92 19.35
C HIS A 112 28.48 -14.13 18.87
N ALA A 113 28.13 -13.07 19.60
CA ALA A 113 27.10 -12.11 19.24
C ALA A 113 27.45 -10.76 19.84
N TRP A 114 27.38 -9.71 19.03
CA TRP A 114 27.66 -8.34 19.45
C TRP A 114 26.58 -7.38 18.96
N GLN A 115 26.46 -6.24 19.64
CA GLN A 115 25.49 -5.19 19.32
C GLN A 115 26.10 -3.83 19.58
N ILE A 116 26.08 -2.96 18.58
CA ILE A 116 26.63 -1.60 18.65
C ILE A 116 25.49 -0.60 18.59
N GLU A 117 25.48 0.32 19.55
CA GLU A 117 24.45 1.35 19.70
C GLU A 117 25.08 2.73 19.84
N LEU A 118 24.83 3.62 18.88
CA LEU A 118 25.22 5.03 18.97
C LEU A 118 24.31 5.80 19.93
N ASN A 119 23.01 5.84 19.63
CA ASN A 119 22.02 6.53 20.43
C ASN A 119 20.65 5.86 20.32
N ARG A 120 20.19 5.20 21.38
CA ARG A 120 18.91 4.45 21.43
C ARG A 120 17.69 5.25 20.98
N ARG A 121 17.72 6.58 21.09
CA ARG A 121 16.60 7.43 20.65
C ARG A 121 16.62 7.67 19.15
N ARG A 122 17.81 7.70 18.53
CA ARG A 122 18.03 8.24 17.17
C ARG A 122 18.58 7.24 16.16
N THR A 123 19.20 6.15 16.59
CA THR A 123 19.71 5.09 15.73
C THR A 123 19.11 3.75 16.12
N LEU A 124 18.95 2.86 15.14
CA LEU A 124 18.71 1.45 15.42
C LEU A 124 20.05 0.77 15.81
N PRO A 125 20.02 -0.25 16.68
CA PRO A 125 21.20 -1.05 16.97
C PRO A 125 21.66 -1.82 15.73
N VAL A 126 22.97 -1.85 15.49
CA VAL A 126 23.58 -2.81 14.57
C VAL A 126 23.88 -4.07 15.36
N ASN A 127 23.36 -5.20 14.89
CA ASN A 127 23.56 -6.50 15.53
C ASN A 127 24.40 -7.36 14.61
N GLY A 128 25.38 -8.08 15.16
CA GLY A 128 26.22 -8.94 14.35
C GLY A 128 26.73 -10.19 15.04
N VAL A 129 27.40 -10.99 14.23
CA VAL A 129 27.95 -12.30 14.59
C VAL A 129 29.47 -12.31 14.48
N SER A 130 30.08 -13.30 15.13
CA SER A 130 31.54 -13.47 15.14
C SER A 130 32.13 -13.73 13.76
N ASP A 131 33.41 -13.39 13.61
CA ASP A 131 34.24 -13.77 12.45
C ASP A 131 34.18 -15.28 12.16
N ALA A 132 34.28 -16.10 13.22
CA ALA A 132 34.23 -17.55 13.11
C ALA A 132 32.94 -18.02 12.43
N LEU A 133 31.79 -17.47 12.81
CA LEU A 133 30.49 -17.85 12.26
C LEU A 133 30.32 -17.44 10.79
N VAL A 134 30.88 -16.29 10.40
CA VAL A 134 30.89 -15.86 8.99
C VAL A 134 31.74 -16.81 8.16
N SER A 135 32.89 -17.25 8.67
CA SER A 135 33.81 -18.13 7.95
C SER A 135 33.25 -19.55 7.69
N GLU A 136 32.26 -19.99 8.45
CA GLU A 136 31.63 -21.32 8.29
C GLU A 136 30.73 -21.41 7.04
N GLY A 137 30.21 -20.30 6.53
CA GLY A 137 29.22 -20.28 5.46
C GLY A 137 29.78 -19.83 4.11
N ASN A 138 29.58 -20.63 3.05
CA ASN A 138 29.95 -20.26 1.66
C ASN A 138 29.15 -19.05 1.12
N LEU A 139 28.03 -18.71 1.75
CA LEU A 139 27.22 -17.54 1.39
C LEU A 139 27.68 -16.25 2.08
N LEU A 140 28.58 -16.32 3.05
CA LEU A 140 28.99 -15.17 3.84
C LEU A 140 30.41 -14.75 3.44
N SER A 141 30.71 -13.46 3.48
CA SER A 141 32.04 -12.93 3.15
C SER A 141 32.27 -11.67 3.95
N ARG A 142 33.38 -11.61 4.68
CA ARG A 142 33.83 -10.44 5.44
C ARG A 142 35.14 -9.96 4.83
N GLU A 143 35.01 -9.01 3.91
CA GLU A 143 36.13 -8.38 3.21
C GLU A 143 36.68 -7.23 4.07
N ASN A 144 37.80 -7.46 4.75
CA ASN A 144 38.41 -6.50 5.69
C ASN A 144 38.66 -5.11 5.07
N GLU A 145 38.96 -5.02 3.76
CA GLU A 145 39.23 -3.73 3.09
C GLU A 145 38.00 -2.82 2.98
N SER A 146 36.78 -3.38 3.02
CA SER A 146 35.53 -2.62 2.89
C SER A 146 34.65 -2.62 4.14
N LEU A 147 35.07 -3.31 5.19
CA LEU A 147 34.27 -3.59 6.37
C LEU A 147 33.92 -2.30 7.15
N ASP A 148 34.89 -1.41 7.34
CA ASP A 148 34.71 -0.07 7.92
C ASP A 148 33.59 0.71 7.20
N ASN A 149 33.61 0.69 5.87
CA ASN A 149 32.65 1.41 5.04
C ASN A 149 31.26 0.76 5.13
N GLU A 150 31.20 -0.57 5.21
CA GLU A 150 29.93 -1.29 5.29
C GLU A 150 29.25 -1.14 6.65
N ILE A 151 30.02 -1.11 7.74
CA ILE A 151 29.52 -0.82 9.08
C ILE A 151 29.03 0.62 9.17
N THR A 152 29.81 1.56 8.62
CA THR A 152 29.39 2.97 8.56
C THR A 152 28.08 3.10 7.79
N ALA A 153 27.97 2.46 6.62
CA ALA A 153 26.74 2.44 5.84
C ALA A 153 25.57 1.81 6.61
N ALA A 154 25.78 0.72 7.36
CA ALA A 154 24.73 0.11 8.18
C ALA A 154 24.25 1.05 9.29
N LEU A 155 25.15 1.77 9.95
CA LEU A 155 24.81 2.76 10.98
C LEU A 155 24.00 3.92 10.40
N GLU A 156 24.40 4.42 9.22
CA GLU A 156 23.66 5.47 8.49
C GLU A 156 22.27 5.00 8.06
N VAL A 157 22.17 3.79 7.50
CA VAL A 157 20.87 3.18 7.16
C VAL A 157 20.02 3.04 8.42
N GLY A 158 20.59 2.58 9.53
CA GLY A 158 19.89 2.45 10.81
C GLY A 158 19.36 3.78 11.36
N TYR A 159 20.08 4.88 11.14
CA TYR A 159 19.62 6.23 11.46
C TYR A 159 18.46 6.66 10.57
N LEU A 160 18.57 6.49 9.24
CA LEU A 160 17.49 6.83 8.30
C LEU A 160 16.22 6.03 8.60
N LEU A 161 16.36 4.74 8.89
CA LEU A 161 15.25 3.88 9.27
C LEU A 161 14.61 4.30 10.61
N ARG A 162 15.40 4.79 11.57
CA ARG A 162 14.88 5.30 12.83
C ARG A 162 14.12 6.62 12.66
N LEU A 163 14.63 7.52 11.81
CA LEU A 163 13.93 8.75 11.42
C LEU A 163 12.59 8.42 10.76
N ALA A 164 12.59 7.40 9.90
CA ALA A 164 11.38 6.90 9.29
C ALA A 164 10.40 6.29 10.32
N HIS A 165 10.90 5.56 11.31
CA HIS A 165 10.07 4.88 12.29
C HIS A 165 9.43 5.82 13.32
N ASN A 166 10.15 6.84 13.80
CA ASN A 166 9.67 7.72 14.88
C ASN A 166 8.61 8.76 14.43
N SER A 167 8.46 8.99 13.12
CA SER A 167 7.61 10.05 12.57
C SER A 167 6.26 9.57 12.03
N SER A 168 5.99 8.26 12.01
CA SER A 168 4.75 7.69 11.47
C SER A 168 4.22 6.54 12.34
N SER A 169 2.90 6.42 12.46
CA SER A 169 2.21 5.23 12.98
C SER A 169 2.21 4.06 11.99
N MET A 170 2.66 4.30 10.75
CA MET A 170 2.85 3.30 9.72
C MET A 170 4.20 2.62 9.93
N VAL A 171 4.16 1.44 10.57
CA VAL A 171 5.35 0.64 10.89
C VAL A 171 5.90 0.04 9.60
N GLU A 172 6.73 0.79 8.89
CA GLU A 172 7.54 0.22 7.82
C GLU A 172 8.62 -0.65 8.46
N GLN A 173 8.44 -1.96 8.33
CA GLN A 173 9.34 -2.98 8.84
C GLN A 173 10.47 -3.12 7.82
N ALA A 174 11.63 -2.57 8.12
CA ALA A 174 12.78 -2.58 7.25
C ALA A 174 13.91 -3.34 7.92
N VAL A 175 14.61 -4.14 7.11
CA VAL A 175 15.79 -4.89 7.53
C VAL A 175 16.89 -4.66 6.51
N TYR A 176 18.03 -4.20 6.99
CA TYR A 176 19.29 -4.18 6.26
C TYR A 176 20.12 -5.37 6.71
N VAL A 177 20.61 -6.17 5.77
CA VAL A 177 21.42 -7.36 6.05
C VAL A 177 22.69 -7.31 5.22
N SER A 178 23.83 -7.39 5.89
CA SER A 178 25.14 -7.51 5.27
C SER A 178 25.58 -8.97 5.23
N ARG A 179 26.25 -9.40 4.15
CA ARG A 179 26.93 -10.71 4.08
C ARG A 179 28.19 -10.78 4.94
N ALA A 180 28.66 -9.65 5.44
CA ALA A 180 29.76 -9.56 6.39
C ALA A 180 29.31 -9.85 7.83
N GLY A 181 28.14 -10.43 8.08
CA GLY A 181 27.77 -10.94 9.41
C GLY A 181 27.02 -9.97 10.32
N PHE A 182 26.36 -8.95 9.79
CA PHE A 182 25.57 -8.01 10.62
C PHE A 182 24.30 -7.53 9.93
N TYR A 183 23.38 -7.01 10.73
CA TYR A 183 22.09 -6.51 10.27
C TYR A 183 21.55 -5.38 11.15
N VAL A 184 20.63 -4.60 10.57
CA VAL A 184 19.85 -3.56 11.24
C VAL A 184 18.38 -3.82 10.96
N SER A 185 17.52 -3.69 11.97
CA SER A 185 16.11 -4.04 11.85
C SER A 185 15.22 -3.08 12.64
N THR A 186 14.09 -2.66 12.06
CA THR A 186 13.02 -1.95 12.77
C THR A 186 12.00 -2.90 13.41
N LEU A 187 12.14 -4.23 13.24
CA LEU A 187 11.19 -5.19 13.80
C LEU A 187 11.31 -5.23 15.34
N PRO A 188 10.18 -5.20 16.07
CA PRO A 188 10.20 -5.29 17.53
C PRO A 188 10.86 -6.59 17.97
N THR A 189 11.80 -6.48 18.91
CA THR A 189 12.65 -7.55 19.43
C THR A 189 11.90 -8.55 20.33
N LEU A 190 10.56 -8.58 20.28
CA LEU A 190 9.67 -9.31 21.21
C LEU A 190 9.87 -10.82 21.20
N PHE A 191 10.54 -11.39 20.20
CA PHE A 191 10.83 -12.81 20.14
C PHE A 191 12.33 -13.04 19.88
N THR A 192 12.96 -13.73 20.84
CA THR A 192 14.28 -14.38 20.86
C THR A 192 15.55 -13.51 20.98
N ARG A 193 16.31 -13.75 22.07
CA ARG A 193 17.59 -13.12 22.46
C ARG A 193 18.80 -13.52 21.59
N ASN A 194 18.63 -14.31 20.53
CA ASN A 194 19.76 -14.93 19.82
C ASN A 194 20.02 -14.23 18.47
N VAL A 195 20.95 -13.27 18.48
CA VAL A 195 21.41 -12.51 17.31
C VAL A 195 21.84 -13.43 16.14
N PRO A 196 22.61 -14.51 16.36
CA PRO A 196 23.07 -15.38 15.27
C PRO A 196 21.93 -16.10 14.54
N THR A 197 20.96 -16.63 15.29
CA THR A 197 19.79 -17.31 14.71
C THR A 197 18.98 -16.37 13.83
N ARG A 198 18.83 -15.10 14.25
CA ARG A 198 18.11 -14.09 13.47
C ARG A 198 18.87 -13.71 12.20
N TYR A 199 20.19 -13.54 12.31
CA TYR A 199 21.04 -13.28 11.16
C TYR A 199 20.93 -14.38 10.10
N TYR A 200 21.06 -15.66 10.49
CA TYR A 200 20.85 -16.77 9.57
C TYR A 200 19.44 -16.79 9.00
N GLY A 201 18.42 -16.49 9.80
CA GLY A 201 17.04 -16.37 9.32
C GLY A 201 16.93 -15.35 8.18
N TYR A 202 17.57 -14.18 8.31
CA TYR A 202 17.54 -13.16 7.27
C TYR A 202 18.37 -13.51 6.03
N VAL A 203 19.49 -14.21 6.17
CA VAL A 203 20.35 -14.58 5.04
C VAL A 203 19.82 -15.79 4.28
N THR A 204 19.17 -16.73 4.96
CA THR A 204 18.71 -18.01 4.38
C THR A 204 17.26 -17.99 3.90
N GLN A 205 16.39 -17.15 4.47
CA GLN A 205 15.00 -17.09 4.05
C GLN A 205 14.88 -16.34 2.72
N PRO A 206 14.30 -16.95 1.67
CA PRO A 206 13.73 -16.19 0.57
C PRO A 206 12.48 -15.49 1.13
N LEU A 207 12.65 -14.29 1.69
CA LEU A 207 11.59 -13.55 2.37
C LEU A 207 10.39 -13.38 1.43
N VAL A 208 9.25 -13.99 1.79
CA VAL A 208 7.98 -14.09 1.04
C VAL A 208 7.19 -12.76 1.04
N TYR A 209 7.86 -11.62 1.17
CA TYR A 209 7.23 -10.30 1.08
C TYR A 209 7.28 -9.81 -0.39
N ARG A 210 6.16 -9.91 -1.11
CA ARG A 210 5.96 -9.32 -2.45
C ARG A 210 5.58 -7.83 -2.34
N PRO A 211 5.74 -7.02 -3.40
CA PRO A 211 6.99 -6.60 -4.01
C PRO A 211 7.22 -5.11 -3.76
N PHE A 212 8.37 -4.71 -3.22
CA PHE A 212 8.97 -3.41 -3.53
C PHE A 212 10.49 -3.58 -3.62
N THR A 213 11.03 -2.96 -4.67
CA THR A 213 12.39 -3.04 -5.21
C THR A 213 13.43 -3.81 -4.37
N THR A 214 13.66 -5.08 -4.71
CA THR A 214 14.99 -5.66 -4.54
C THR A 214 15.91 -4.90 -5.49
N ARG A 215 16.56 -3.84 -5.00
CA ARG A 215 17.63 -3.22 -5.79
C ARG A 215 18.72 -4.27 -5.92
N LYS A 216 19.00 -4.68 -7.16
CA LYS A 216 20.01 -5.68 -7.53
C LYS A 216 21.24 -5.48 -6.64
N SER A 217 21.57 -6.52 -5.87
CA SER A 217 22.72 -6.51 -4.98
C SER A 217 23.93 -6.05 -5.76
N SER A 218 24.65 -5.08 -5.20
CA SER A 218 26.03 -4.79 -5.62
C SER A 218 26.80 -6.11 -5.61
N PRO A 219 27.83 -6.31 -6.45
CA PRO A 219 28.71 -7.49 -6.35
C PRO A 219 29.24 -7.74 -4.91
N ARG A 220 29.19 -6.72 -4.04
CA ARG A 220 29.50 -6.75 -2.59
C ARG A 220 28.40 -7.33 -1.69
N GLY A 221 27.26 -7.75 -2.22
CA GLY A 221 26.35 -8.67 -1.55
C GLY A 221 25.48 -8.13 -0.41
N THR A 222 25.14 -6.85 -0.41
CA THR A 222 24.18 -6.28 0.55
C THR A 222 22.73 -6.64 0.18
N LEU A 223 21.95 -7.12 1.15
CA LEU A 223 20.52 -7.40 1.01
C LEU A 223 19.74 -6.37 1.82
N VAL A 224 19.02 -5.48 1.14
CA VAL A 224 18.14 -4.51 1.79
C VAL A 224 16.69 -4.88 1.50
N HIS A 225 15.93 -5.15 2.57
CA HIS A 225 14.54 -5.54 2.49
C HIS A 225 13.67 -4.50 3.18
N PHE A 226 12.73 -3.93 2.45
CA PHE A 226 11.69 -3.05 2.97
C PHE A 226 10.36 -3.80 2.90
N ALA A 227 9.72 -4.03 4.04
CA ALA A 227 8.41 -4.64 4.15
C ALA A 227 7.45 -3.67 4.84
N THR A 228 6.49 -3.13 4.09
CA THR A 228 5.47 -2.28 4.67
C THR A 228 4.39 -3.16 5.31
N GLY A 229 4.45 -3.33 6.63
CA GLY A 229 3.40 -4.02 7.38
C GLY A 229 2.30 -3.03 7.75
N THR A 230 1.12 -3.12 7.13
CA THR A 230 -0.06 -2.50 7.73
C THR A 230 -0.30 -3.23 9.06
N ARG A 231 -0.16 -2.50 10.17
CA ARG A 231 -0.57 -2.97 11.50
C ARG A 231 -2.07 -3.24 11.44
N GLN A 232 -2.48 -4.46 11.07
CA GLN A 232 -3.81 -4.93 11.37
C GLN A 232 -3.89 -4.98 12.89
N GLN A 233 -4.49 -3.95 13.46
CA GLN A 233 -4.95 -3.95 14.83
C GLN A 233 -5.93 -5.11 14.95
N TYR A 234 -5.51 -6.15 15.67
CA TYR A 234 -6.42 -7.05 16.36
C TYR A 234 -6.54 -6.56 17.79
#